data_AF-A0A8T5FXU0-F1
#
_entry.id   AF-A0A8T5FXU0-F1
#
_cell.length_a   1.000
_cell.length_b   1.000
_cell.length_c   1.000
_cell.angle_alpha   90.00
_cell.angle_beta   90.00
_cell.angle_gamma   90.00
#
_symmetry.space_group_name_H-M   'P 1'
#
loop_
_entity.id
_entity.type
_entity.pdbx_description
1 polymer ?
#
loop_
_entity_poly.entity_id
_entity_poly.type
_entity_poly.pdbx_seq_one_letter_code
_entity_poly.pdbx_strand_id
1 'polypeptide(L)'
;LYEETGLKFDKNELKHVQKFYVKIYQNFEFDIYMVKLNIMPEIKIDKNEHTDFKWVTRDEALKLSLILGFKESMDYFFDEFQNK
;
A
#
# COMPACT_ATOMS: atom_id res chain seq x y z
N LEU A 1 -7.86 -2.28 -5.46
CA LEU A 1 -7.03 -3.50 -5.38
C LEU A 1 -7.40 -4.56 -6.43
N TYR A 2 -8.60 -5.17 -6.44
CA TYR A 2 -8.94 -6.19 -7.45
C TYR A 2 -8.81 -5.68 -8.90
N GLU A 3 -9.34 -4.50 -9.18
CA GLU A 3 -9.27 -3.87 -10.51
C GLU A 3 -7.82 -3.67 -10.97
N GLU A 4 -6.97 -3.16 -10.08
CA GLU A 4 -5.57 -2.84 -10.39
C GLU A 4 -4.60 -4.03 -10.35
N THR A 5 -4.93 -5.13 -9.65
CA THR A 5 -3.95 -6.21 -9.36
C THR A 5 -4.47 -7.63 -9.63
N GLY A 6 -5.78 -7.80 -9.80
CA GLY A 6 -6.46 -9.09 -9.86
C GLY A 6 -6.65 -9.78 -8.51
N LEU A 7 -6.12 -9.24 -7.41
CA LEU A 7 -6.25 -9.85 -6.09
C LEU A 7 -7.59 -9.51 -5.43
N LYS A 8 -8.29 -10.54 -4.99
CA LYS A 8 -9.56 -10.43 -4.25
C LYS A 8 -9.34 -10.87 -2.81
N PHE A 9 -9.82 -10.04 -1.87
CA PHE A 9 -9.76 -10.28 -0.44
C PHE A 9 -11.15 -10.13 0.16
N ASP A 10 -11.44 -10.92 1.18
CA ASP A 10 -12.58 -10.69 2.05
C ASP A 10 -12.30 -9.50 2.98
N LYS A 11 -13.34 -8.77 3.34
CA LYS A 11 -13.22 -7.58 4.21
C LYS A 11 -12.57 -7.90 5.56
N ASN A 12 -12.74 -9.13 6.05
CA ASN A 12 -12.19 -9.58 7.33
C ASN A 12 -10.69 -9.87 7.27
N GLU A 13 -10.11 -10.00 6.08
CA GLU A 13 -8.67 -10.17 5.87
C GLU A 13 -7.94 -8.82 5.84
N LEU A 14 -8.69 -7.73 5.63
CA LEU A 14 -8.17 -6.37 5.58
C LEU A 14 -8.20 -5.75 6.98
N LYS A 15 -7.02 -5.39 7.48
CA LYS A 15 -6.88 -4.63 8.72
C LYS A 15 -6.76 -3.15 8.39
N HIS A 16 -7.68 -2.33 8.88
CA HIS A 16 -7.53 -0.87 8.78
C HIS A 16 -6.32 -0.44 9.60
N VAL A 17 -5.42 0.32 8.98
CA VAL A 17 -4.17 0.79 9.56
C VAL A 17 -4.38 2.18 10.13
N GLN A 18 -4.75 3.12 9.26
CA GLN A 18 -4.90 4.52 9.60
C GLN A 18 -5.53 5.30 8.44
N LYS A 19 -6.11 6.45 8.75
CA LYS A 19 -6.49 7.47 7.76
C LYS A 19 -5.44 8.58 7.68
N PHE A 20 -5.01 8.94 6.47
CA PHE A 20 -4.06 10.01 6.20
C PHE A 20 -4.70 11.15 5.42
N TYR A 21 -4.20 12.36 5.69
CA TYR A 21 -4.60 13.58 5.01
C TYR A 21 -3.38 14.15 4.30
N VAL A 22 -3.42 14.19 2.97
CA VAL A 22 -2.31 14.72 2.16
C VAL A 22 -2.78 15.96 1.41
N LYS A 23 -2.03 17.04 1.56
CA LYS A 23 -2.28 18.30 0.84
C LYS A 23 -1.15 18.53 -0.15
N ILE A 24 -1.50 18.47 -1.44
CA ILE A 24 -0.57 18.79 -2.54
C ILE A 24 -1.08 20.05 -3.25
N TYR A 25 -2.06 19.90 -4.15
CA TYR A 25 -2.80 21.01 -4.78
C TYR A 25 -4.21 21.18 -4.20
N GLN A 26 -4.77 20.08 -3.69
CA GLN A 26 -6.04 19.99 -2.97
C GLN A 26 -5.88 19.02 -1.80
N ASN A 27 -6.89 18.95 -0.94
CA ASN A 27 -6.90 18.02 0.19
C ASN A 27 -7.37 16.65 -0.30
N PHE A 28 -6.59 15.62 -0.01
CA PHE A 28 -6.94 14.23 -0.22
C PHE A 28 -7.00 13.49 1.11
N GLU A 29 -7.99 12.62 1.25
CA GLU A 29 -8.10 11.68 2.36
C GLU A 29 -7.82 10.26 1.84
N PHE A 30 -6.95 9.53 2.53
CA PHE A 30 -6.61 8.15 2.19
C PHE A 30 -6.84 7.25 3.39
N ASP A 31 -7.67 6.22 3.24
CA ASP A 31 -7.76 5.12 4.19
C ASP A 31 -6.79 4.01 3.78
N ILE A 32 -5.85 3.68 4.67
CA ILE A 32 -4.85 2.66 4.42
C ILE A 32 -5.25 1.36 5.13
N TYR A 33 -5.18 0.26 4.39
CA TYR A 33 -5.47 -1.08 4.87
C TYR A 33 -4.25 -1.98 4.66
N MET A 34 -4.09 -2.95 5.55
CA MET A 34 -3.07 -3.99 5.51
C MET A 34 -3.73 -5.34 5.21
N VAL A 35 -3.06 -6.15 4.41
CA VAL A 35 -3.28 -7.60 4.35
C VAL A 35 -1.93 -8.31 4.42
N LYS A 36 -1.86 -9.40 5.19
CA LYS A 36 -0.68 -10.26 5.25
C LYS A 36 -0.88 -11.44 4.30
N LEU A 37 0.06 -11.60 3.37
CA LEU A 37 0.06 -12.72 2.43
C LEU A 37 1.06 -13.77 2.90
N ASN A 38 0.67 -15.04 2.81
CA ASN A 38 1.54 -16.17 3.16
C ASN A 38 2.41 -16.63 1.97
N ILE A 39 2.11 -16.14 0.77
CA ILE A 39 2.82 -16.41 -0.48
C ILE A 39 2.94 -15.11 -1.28
N MET A 40 3.79 -15.11 -2.30
CA MET A 40 3.84 -14.03 -3.30
C MET A 40 2.94 -14.42 -4.48
N PRO A 41 1.67 -13.98 -4.54
CA PRO A 41 0.82 -14.30 -5.67
C PRO A 41 1.30 -13.61 -6.94
N GLU A 42 0.92 -14.17 -8.08
CA GLU A 42 1.05 -13.49 -9.37
C GLU A 42 0.15 -12.25 -9.39
N ILE A 43 0.71 -11.10 -9.76
CA ILE A 43 -0.02 -9.84 -9.90
C ILE A 43 -0.30 -9.56 -11.36
N LYS A 44 -1.56 -9.27 -11.68
CA LYS A 44 -1.97 -8.83 -13.01
C LYS A 44 -2.33 -7.36 -12.94
N ILE A 45 -1.39 -6.50 -13.34
CA ILE A 45 -1.62 -5.06 -13.33
C ILE A 45 -2.49 -4.60 -14.49
N ASP A 46 -3.39 -3.66 -14.23
CA ASP A 46 -4.08 -2.93 -15.31
C ASP A 46 -3.07 -2.02 -16.02
N LYS A 47 -2.79 -2.31 -17.29
CA LYS A 47 -1.82 -1.59 -18.11
C LYS A 47 -2.27 -0.19 -18.53
N ASN A 48 -3.54 0.16 -18.36
CA ASN A 48 -4.03 1.52 -18.61
C ASN A 48 -3.70 2.48 -17.45
N GLU A 49 -3.54 1.94 -16.23
CA GLU A 49 -3.27 2.73 -15.03
C GLU A 49 -1.80 2.60 -14.57
N HIS A 50 -1.23 1.40 -14.70
CA HIS A 50 0.09 1.07 -14.16
C HIS A 50 0.99 0.44 -15.21
N THR A 51 2.27 0.81 -15.21
CA THR A 51 3.25 0.28 -16.17
C THR A 51 3.99 -0.94 -15.63
N ASP A 52 4.26 -0.98 -14.32
CA ASP A 52 5.12 -1.98 -13.69
C ASP A 52 4.68 -2.33 -12.25
N PHE A 53 5.18 -3.45 -11.74
CA PHE A 53 4.95 -3.92 -10.38
C PHE A 53 6.17 -4.69 -9.84
N LYS A 54 6.48 -4.50 -8.55
CA LYS A 54 7.51 -5.29 -7.86
C LYS A 54 7.16 -5.50 -6.38
N TRP A 55 7.36 -6.74 -5.90
CA TRP A 55 7.46 -7.02 -4.47
C TRP A 55 8.79 -6.51 -3.93
N VAL A 56 8.76 -5.64 -2.92
CA VAL A 56 9.96 -5.02 -2.33
C VAL A 56 9.96 -5.17 -0.82
N THR A 57 11.16 -5.19 -0.23
CA THR A 57 11.36 -5.05 1.21
C THR A 57 11.07 -3.61 1.67
N ARG A 58 10.91 -3.40 2.98
CA ARG A 58 10.75 -2.06 3.58
C ARG A 58 11.86 -1.11 3.11
N ASP A 59 13.11 -1.52 3.24
CA ASP A 59 14.26 -0.68 2.93
C ASP A 59 14.36 -0.36 1.43
N GLU A 60 13.91 -1.26 0.56
CA GLU A 60 13.81 -0.99 -0.87
C GLU A 60 12.66 -0.02 -1.17
N ALA A 61 11.49 -0.20 -0.56
CA ALA A 61 10.33 0.67 -0.76
C ALA A 61 10.63 2.13 -0.37
N LEU A 62 11.34 2.33 0.75
CA LEU A 62 11.73 3.66 1.24
C LEU A 62 12.76 4.38 0.34
N LYS A 63 13.41 3.65 -0.58
CA LYS A 63 14.35 4.22 -1.57
C LYS A 63 13.67 4.61 -2.88
N LEU A 64 12.39 4.26 -3.07
CA LEU A 64 11.64 4.62 -4.26
C LEU A 64 11.26 6.12 -4.25
N SER A 65 10.96 6.67 -5.43
CA SER A 65 10.40 8.01 -5.55
C SER A 65 8.92 7.99 -5.20
N LEU A 66 8.62 7.98 -3.90
CA LEU A 66 7.27 7.89 -3.37
C LEU A 66 6.52 9.23 -3.50
N ILE A 67 5.19 9.15 -3.58
CA ILE A 67 4.33 10.33 -3.47
C ILE A 67 4.40 10.93 -2.06
N LEU A 68 4.08 12.22 -1.94
CA LEU A 68 4.05 12.91 -0.64
C LEU A 68 3.13 12.17 0.36
N GLY A 69 3.58 12.05 1.61
CA GLY A 69 2.83 11.42 2.69
C GLY A 69 2.94 9.89 2.74
N PHE A 70 3.44 9.25 1.67
CA PHE A 70 3.50 7.78 1.62
C PHE A 70 4.66 7.20 2.43
N LYS A 71 5.75 7.97 2.60
CA LYS A 71 6.84 7.57 3.49
C LYS A 71 6.37 7.52 4.94
N GLU A 72 5.70 8.58 5.37
CA GLU A 72 5.15 8.74 6.72
C GLU A 72 4.10 7.67 7.02
N SER A 73 3.25 7.33 6.04
CA SER A 73 2.26 6.26 6.19
C SER A 73 2.90 4.88 6.34
N MET A 74 3.97 4.60 5.58
CA MET A 74 4.71 3.35 5.71
C MET A 74 5.47 3.26 7.03
N ASP A 75 6.14 4.34 7.47
CA ASP A 75 6.84 4.34 8.75
C ASP A 75 5.86 4.08 9.91
N TYR A 76 4.71 4.76 9.93
CA TYR A 76 3.63 4.48 10.90
C TYR A 76 3.19 3.02 10.88
N PHE A 77 2.96 2.46 9.68
CA PHE A 77 2.56 1.07 9.51
C PHE A 77 3.57 0.09 10.10
N PHE A 78 4.86 0.27 9.80
CA PHE A 78 5.90 -0.64 10.26
C PHE A 78 6.10 -0.55 11.77
N ASP A 79 6.02 0.65 12.33
CA ASP A 79 6.17 0.87 13.77
C ASP A 79 5.01 0.25 14.56
N GLU A 80 3.78 0.39 14.08
CA GLU A 80 2.58 -0.12 14.78
C GLU A 80 2.33 -1.62 14.60
N PHE A 81 2.70 -2.21 13.46
CA PHE A 81 2.23 -3.54 13.08
C PHE A 81 3.31 -4.59 12.79
N GLN A 82 4.59 -4.23 12.80
CA GLN A 82 5.69 -5.21 12.68
C GLN A 82 6.51 -5.38 13.97
N ASN A 83 6.40 -4.45 14.92
CA ASN A 83 7.05 -4.55 16.24
C ASN A 83 6.15 -5.11 17.36
N LYS A 84 4.96 -5.61 17.02
CA LYS A 84 3.99 -6.28 17.93
C LYS A 84 3.68 -7.67 17.38
#